data_AF-A0A0F9YFA2-F1
#
_entry.id   AF-A0A0F9YFA2-F1
#
_cell.length_a   1.000
_cell.length_b   1.000
_cell.length_c   1.000
_cell.angle_alpha   90.00
_cell.angle_beta   90.00
_cell.angle_gamma   90.00
#
_symmetry.space_group_name_H-M   'P 1'
#
loop_
_entity.id
_entity.type
_entity.pdbx_description
1 polymer ?
#
loop_
_entity_poly.entity_id
_entity_poly.type
_entity_poly.pdbx_seq_one_letter_code
_entity_poly.pdbx_strand_id
1 'polypeptide(L)'
;MKKGIILFLLTISFLFIGTKIVLAYSSFGGFFGGKILSTKAIEIETLEGAGYLCYVPGTSISISTIGSPPGTPMNYFIPYSTISKTGNALRTGQLILGRYGGIELITCFHESGPSKMVSLERIDLFGTSR
;
A
#
# COMPACT_ATOMS: atom_id res chain seq x y z
N MET A 1 15.19 -23.01 -48.14
CA MET A 1 14.18 -22.14 -47.49
C MET A 1 14.28 -22.08 -45.95
N LYS A 2 15.03 -22.95 -45.26
CA LYS A 2 15.11 -22.95 -43.77
C LYS A 2 15.97 -21.82 -43.16
N LYS A 3 16.94 -21.27 -43.91
CA LYS A 3 17.87 -20.23 -43.41
C LYS A 3 17.24 -18.84 -43.25
N GLY A 4 16.22 -18.51 -44.05
CA GLY A 4 15.53 -17.22 -43.98
C GLY A 4 14.63 -17.08 -42.74
N ILE A 5 14.03 -18.18 -42.29
CA ILE A 5 13.14 -18.21 -41.11
C ILE A 5 13.93 -17.95 -39.83
N ILE A 6 15.15 -18.47 -39.73
CA ILE A 6 16.03 -18.28 -38.56
C ILE A 6 16.49 -16.81 -38.45
N LEU A 7 16.81 -16.17 -39.58
CA LEU A 7 17.21 -14.76 -39.60
C LEU A 7 16.05 -13.84 -39.17
N PHE A 8 14.83 -14.16 -39.62
CA PHE A 8 13.62 -13.41 -39.27
C PHE A 8 13.23 -13.56 -37.78
N LEU A 9 13.42 -14.75 -37.20
CA LEU A 9 13.21 -14.96 -35.77
C LEU A 9 14.26 -14.23 -34.91
N LEU A 10 15.50 -14.15 -35.37
CA LEU A 10 16.56 -13.39 -34.71
C LEU A 10 16.29 -11.89 -34.71
N THR A 11 15.87 -11.31 -35.84
CA THR A 11 15.54 -9.88 -35.91
C THR A 11 14.36 -9.51 -35.01
N ILE A 12 13.33 -10.36 -34.95
CA ILE A 12 12.21 -10.15 -34.02
C ILE A 12 12.69 -10.23 -32.56
N SER A 13 13.54 -11.19 -32.21
CA SER A 13 14.05 -11.33 -30.83
C SER A 13 14.92 -10.13 -30.41
N PHE A 14 15.71 -9.56 -31.32
CA PHE A 14 16.49 -8.34 -31.06
C PHE A 14 15.60 -7.10 -30.89
N LEU A 15 14.44 -7.03 -31.54
CA LEU A 15 13.47 -5.96 -31.34
C LEU A 15 12.88 -5.95 -29.91
N PHE A 16 12.72 -7.11 -29.29
CA PHE A 16 12.22 -7.21 -27.90
C PHE A 16 13.27 -6.90 -26.82
N ILE A 17 14.57 -7.03 -27.12
CA ILE A 17 15.65 -6.69 -26.18
C ILE A 17 15.83 -5.16 -26.05
N GLY A 18 15.41 -4.40 -27.07
CA GLY A 18 15.49 -2.95 -27.10
C GLY A 18 14.36 -2.22 -26.36
N THR A 19 13.31 -2.91 -25.94
CA THR A 19 12.23 -2.27 -25.17
C THR A 19 12.74 -2.05 -23.75
N LYS A 20 13.26 -0.85 -23.49
CA LYS A 20 13.54 -0.38 -22.14
C LYS A 20 12.26 -0.55 -21.33
N ILE A 21 12.32 -1.42 -20.32
CA ILE A 21 11.29 -1.51 -19.31
C ILE A 21 11.22 -0.11 -18.70
N VAL A 22 10.15 0.62 -19.01
CA VAL A 22 9.89 1.92 -18.41
C VAL A 22 9.47 1.63 -16.98
N LEU A 23 10.47 1.56 -16.09
CA LEU A 23 10.23 1.67 -14.66
C LEU A 23 9.75 3.10 -14.41
N ALA A 24 8.43 3.27 -14.44
CA ALA A 24 7.78 4.51 -14.02
C ALA A 24 7.91 4.61 -12.49
N TYR A 25 9.10 4.97 -12.02
CA TYR A 25 9.31 5.40 -10.65
C TYR A 25 8.87 6.86 -10.53
N SER A 26 7.67 7.08 -9.98
CA SER A 26 7.15 8.42 -9.68
C SER A 26 7.62 8.85 -8.29
N SER A 27 8.56 9.79 -8.25
CA SER A 27 9.05 10.44 -7.02
C SER A 27 8.19 11.64 -6.58
N PHE A 28 6.98 11.81 -7.12
CA PHE A 28 6.04 12.86 -6.72
C PHE A 28 5.00 12.26 -5.78
N GLY A 29 5.15 12.49 -4.47
CA GLY A 29 4.22 12.11 -3.38
C GLY A 29 3.20 11.05 -3.78
N GLY A 30 3.66 9.79 -3.82
CA GLY A 30 3.02 8.73 -4.58
C GLY A 30 1.53 8.58 -4.29
N PHE A 31 0.77 8.28 -5.33
CA PHE A 31 -0.57 7.76 -5.17
C PHE A 31 -0.50 6.24 -5.12
N PHE A 32 -1.40 5.62 -4.37
CA PHE A 32 -1.56 4.18 -4.35
C PHE A 32 -3.03 3.81 -4.57
N GLY A 33 -3.22 2.66 -5.20
CA GLY A 33 -4.53 2.03 -5.37
C GLY A 33 -4.53 0.66 -4.73
N GLY A 34 -5.64 0.29 -4.11
CA GLY A 34 -5.77 -1.02 -3.49
C GLY A 34 -7.21 -1.39 -3.14
N LYS A 35 -7.36 -2.57 -2.57
CA LYS A 35 -8.61 -3.06 -1.97
C LYS A 35 -8.44 -3.15 -0.47
N ILE A 36 -9.35 -2.58 0.29
CA ILE A 36 -9.33 -2.65 1.76
C ILE A 36 -9.60 -4.10 2.17
N LEU A 37 -8.65 -4.69 2.89
CA LEU A 37 -8.74 -6.04 3.46
C LEU A 37 -9.32 -6.00 4.88
N SER A 38 -8.93 -4.99 5.66
CA SER A 38 -9.42 -4.78 7.02
C SER A 38 -9.45 -3.28 7.34
N THR A 39 -10.43 -2.87 8.14
CA THR A 39 -10.53 -1.52 8.72
C THR A 39 -9.66 -1.35 9.96
N LYS A 40 -8.72 -2.26 10.16
CA LYS A 40 -7.65 -2.21 11.16
C LYS A 40 -6.37 -2.73 10.53
N ALA A 41 -5.23 -2.11 10.84
CA ALA A 41 -3.93 -2.64 10.41
C ALA A 41 -3.67 -3.99 11.09
N ILE A 42 -3.35 -5.01 10.29
CA ILE A 42 -3.06 -6.38 10.76
C ILE A 42 -1.95 -6.39 11.82
N GLU A 43 -0.95 -5.52 11.69
CA GLU A 43 0.15 -5.42 12.66
C GLU A 43 -0.32 -4.92 14.03
N ILE A 44 -1.23 -3.94 14.05
CA ILE A 44 -1.85 -3.44 15.29
C ILE A 44 -2.76 -4.52 15.88
N GLU A 45 -3.58 -5.17 15.05
CA GLU A 45 -4.46 -6.27 15.48
C GLU A 45 -3.67 -7.43 16.11
N THR A 46 -2.51 -7.77 15.54
CA THR A 46 -1.63 -8.80 16.08
C THR A 46 -1.05 -8.41 17.44
N LEU A 47 -0.65 -7.15 17.61
CA LEU A 47 -0.13 -6.66 18.90
C LEU A 47 -1.22 -6.61 19.97
N GLU A 48 -2.42 -6.17 19.62
CA GLU A 48 -3.55 -6.19 20.55
C GLU A 48 -3.96 -7.62 20.94
N GLY A 49 -3.93 -8.56 20.00
CA GLY A 49 -4.12 -9.99 20.30
C GLY A 49 -3.07 -10.56 21.25
N ALA A 50 -1.90 -9.94 21.33
CA ALA A 50 -0.83 -10.28 22.26
C ALA A 50 -0.91 -9.50 23.60
N GLY A 51 -1.96 -8.72 23.85
CA GLY A 51 -2.17 -7.98 25.09
C GLY A 51 -1.60 -6.55 25.11
N TYR A 52 -1.17 -6.01 23.96
CA TYR A 52 -0.77 -4.61 23.87
C TYR A 52 -1.98 -3.69 23.70
N LEU A 53 -1.92 -2.49 24.28
CA LEU A 53 -2.85 -1.39 24.07
C LEU A 53 -2.20 -0.36 23.13
N CYS A 54 -2.70 -0.27 21.90
CA CYS A 54 -2.19 0.65 20.88
C CYS A 54 -3.01 1.95 20.85
N TYR A 55 -2.35 3.10 21.04
CA TYR A 55 -3.01 4.40 20.90
C TYR A 55 -2.94 4.88 19.44
N VAL A 56 -4.08 4.85 18.76
CA VAL A 56 -4.20 5.21 17.33
C VAL A 56 -5.05 6.48 17.19
N PRO A 57 -4.47 7.67 16.96
CA PRO A 57 -5.21 8.94 16.85
C PRO A 57 -5.88 9.10 15.47
N GLY A 58 -6.63 8.09 15.03
CA GLY A 58 -7.23 8.01 13.71
C GLY A 58 -7.74 6.61 13.41
N THR A 59 -7.67 6.21 12.14
CA THR A 59 -8.02 4.85 11.68
C THR A 59 -6.79 4.20 11.08
N SER A 60 -6.58 2.91 11.35
CA SER A 60 -5.57 2.12 10.64
C SER A 60 -6.28 1.18 9.67
N ILE A 61 -5.69 0.90 8.51
CA ILE A 61 -6.28 -0.01 7.53
C ILE A 61 -5.21 -0.94 6.97
N SER A 62 -5.64 -2.11 6.54
CA SER A 62 -4.82 -2.99 5.70
C SER A 62 -5.41 -3.07 4.31
N ILE A 63 -4.56 -2.99 3.29
CA ILE A 63 -4.98 -3.04 1.89
C ILE A 63 -4.16 -4.09 1.13
N SER A 64 -4.78 -4.65 0.11
CA SER A 64 -4.09 -5.33 -0.98
C SER A 64 -3.84 -4.30 -2.08
N THR A 65 -2.59 -3.98 -2.34
CA THR A 65 -2.22 -3.03 -3.40
C THR A 65 -2.51 -3.63 -4.77
N ILE A 66 -2.92 -2.79 -5.73
CA ILE A 66 -3.22 -3.20 -7.11
C ILE A 66 -2.22 -2.49 -8.03
N GLY A 67 -1.41 -3.27 -8.75
CA GLY A 67 -0.43 -2.75 -9.70
C GLY A 67 0.75 -1.99 -9.05
N SER A 68 1.01 -2.21 -7.76
CA SER A 68 2.12 -1.57 -7.05
C SER A 68 3.37 -2.47 -7.05
N PRO A 69 4.59 -1.89 -6.97
CA PRO A 69 5.83 -2.66 -6.91
C PRO A 69 5.90 -3.60 -5.69
N PRO A 70 6.72 -4.66 -5.75
CA PRO A 70 7.07 -5.46 -4.59
C PRO A 70 7.61 -4.57 -3.46
N GLY A 71 7.17 -4.82 -2.22
CA GLY A 71 7.56 -4.02 -1.05
C GLY A 71 6.70 -2.80 -0.77
N THR A 72 5.62 -2.57 -1.55
CA THR A 72 4.62 -1.57 -1.19
C THR A 72 3.98 -1.95 0.16
N PRO A 73 3.87 -1.03 1.12
CA PRO A 73 3.31 -1.32 2.42
C PRO A 73 1.88 -1.83 2.30
N MET A 74 1.47 -2.71 3.20
CA MET A 74 0.11 -3.25 3.28
C MET A 74 -0.71 -2.58 4.37
N ASN A 75 -0.05 -1.98 5.36
CA ASN A 75 -0.68 -1.36 6.52
C ASN A 75 -0.48 0.14 6.49
N TYR A 76 -1.57 0.87 6.72
CA TYR A 76 -1.62 2.32 6.59
C TYR A 76 -2.33 2.96 7.77
N PHE A 77 -2.02 4.22 8.01
CA PHE A 77 -2.66 5.07 8.99
C PHE A 77 -3.38 6.25 8.31
N ILE A 78 -4.62 6.50 8.71
CA ILE A 78 -5.44 7.62 8.27
C ILE A 78 -5.67 8.49 9.52
N PRO A 79 -5.03 9.67 9.60
CA PRO A 79 -5.28 10.62 10.69
C PRO A 79 -6.75 10.98 10.79
N TYR A 80 -7.24 11.27 12.01
CA TYR A 80 -8.63 11.70 12.20
C TYR A 80 -9.00 12.96 11.39
N SER A 81 -8.03 13.83 11.11
CA SER A 81 -8.21 15.02 10.27
C SER A 81 -8.40 14.71 8.78
N THR A 82 -8.05 13.51 8.32
CA THR A 82 -8.14 13.12 6.92
C THR A 82 -9.53 12.55 6.60
N ILE A 83 -10.31 13.31 5.84
CA ILE A 83 -11.67 12.93 5.43
C ILE A 83 -11.65 12.34 4.01
N SER A 84 -12.42 11.27 3.80
CA SER A 84 -12.64 10.67 2.48
C SER A 84 -13.19 11.70 1.49
N LYS A 85 -12.52 11.86 0.35
CA LYS A 85 -12.99 12.76 -0.72
C LYS A 85 -14.26 12.29 -1.42
N THR A 86 -14.59 11.00 -1.33
CA THR A 86 -15.85 10.45 -1.85
C THR A 86 -16.98 10.50 -0.82
N GLY A 87 -16.70 10.86 0.43
CA GLY A 87 -17.67 10.93 1.52
C GLY A 87 -18.14 9.57 2.05
N ASN A 88 -17.63 8.46 1.49
CA ASN A 88 -17.97 7.11 1.94
C ASN A 88 -17.15 6.74 3.19
N ALA A 89 -17.79 6.07 4.14
CA ALA A 89 -17.10 5.41 5.25
C ALA A 89 -16.23 4.26 4.74
N LEU A 90 -15.10 4.02 5.42
CA LEU A 90 -14.19 2.92 5.12
C LEU A 90 -14.87 1.57 5.43
N ARG A 91 -14.84 0.65 4.47
CA ARG A 91 -15.35 -0.71 4.62
C ARG A 91 -14.43 -1.71 3.97
N THR A 92 -14.32 -2.88 4.58
CA THR A 92 -13.66 -4.03 3.98
C THR A 92 -14.28 -4.36 2.61
N GLY A 93 -13.42 -4.63 1.63
CA GLY A 93 -13.81 -4.95 0.26
C GLY A 93 -13.87 -3.75 -0.68
N GLN A 94 -13.91 -2.51 -0.18
CA GLN A 94 -13.91 -1.32 -1.02
C GLN A 94 -12.56 -1.13 -1.73
N LEU A 95 -12.61 -0.54 -2.91
CA LEU A 95 -11.42 0.01 -3.54
C LEU A 95 -11.07 1.34 -2.89
N ILE A 96 -9.79 1.58 -2.69
CA ILE A 96 -9.24 2.83 -2.16
C ILE A 96 -8.19 3.36 -3.11
N LEU A 97 -8.23 4.67 -3.34
CA LEU A 97 -7.16 5.43 -3.96
C LEU A 97 -6.70 6.47 -2.95
N GLY A 98 -5.41 6.49 -2.63
CA GLY A 98 -4.85 7.39 -1.64
C GLY A 98 -3.55 8.02 -2.07
N ARG A 99 -3.10 9.01 -1.29
CA ARG A 99 -1.80 9.67 -1.41
C ARG A 99 -1.01 9.45 -0.14
N TYR A 100 0.26 9.06 -0.29
CA TYR A 100 1.19 8.92 0.82
C TYR A 100 1.47 10.29 1.48
N GLY A 101 1.46 10.30 2.81
CA GLY A 101 1.69 11.45 3.69
C GLY A 101 2.95 11.35 4.55
N GLY A 102 3.80 10.35 4.30
CA GLY A 102 4.95 10.03 5.12
C GLY A 102 4.65 8.91 6.12
N ILE A 103 5.44 8.80 7.19
CA ILE A 103 5.36 7.70 8.15
C ILE A 103 4.77 8.18 9.47
N GLU A 104 3.82 7.43 10.02
CA GLU A 104 3.32 7.57 11.39
C GLU A 104 3.89 6.49 12.28
N LEU A 105 4.34 6.88 13.48
CA LEU A 105 4.76 5.95 14.52
C LEU A 105 3.64 5.78 15.54
N ILE A 106 2.98 4.63 15.50
CA ILE A 106 1.96 4.24 16.49
C ILE A 106 2.64 3.56 17.66
N THR A 107 2.37 4.05 18.88
CA THR A 107 2.92 3.44 20.09
C THR A 107 1.91 2.49 20.73
N CYS A 108 2.37 1.28 21.05
CA CYS A 108 1.63 0.24 21.72
C CYS A 108 2.28 -0.08 23.07
N PHE A 109 1.49 -0.09 24.14
CA PHE A 109 1.96 -0.33 25.50
C PHE A 109 1.53 -1.71 25.98
N HIS A 110 2.38 -2.41 26.72
CA HIS A 110 2.01 -3.64 27.41
C HIS A 110 2.00 -3.38 28.91
N GLU A 111 1.01 -3.88 29.65
CA GLU A 111 0.89 -3.59 31.09
C GLU A 111 2.10 -4.09 31.89
N SER A 112 2.75 -5.17 31.44
CA SER A 112 3.87 -5.81 32.12
C SER A 112 5.21 -5.72 31.39
N GLY A 113 5.31 -4.94 30.30
CA GLY A 113 6.47 -4.99 29.41
C GLY A 113 6.82 -3.68 28.71
N PRO A 114 7.91 -3.68 27.90
CA PRO A 114 8.31 -2.51 27.14
C PRO A 114 7.28 -2.18 26.06
N SER A 115 7.14 -0.89 25.74
CA SER A 115 6.33 -0.44 24.62
C SER A 115 6.94 -0.86 23.28
N LYS A 116 6.06 -1.07 22.29
CA LYS A 116 6.43 -1.35 20.91
C LYS A 116 5.96 -0.19 20.03
N MET A 117 6.76 0.13 19.02
CA MET A 117 6.40 1.10 18.00
C MET A 117 6.09 0.39 16.70
N VAL A 118 5.00 0.78 16.07
CA VAL A 118 4.55 0.30 14.76
C VAL A 118 4.67 1.45 13.78
N SER A 119 5.40 1.23 12.69
CA SER A 119 5.60 2.21 11.63
C SER A 119 4.59 1.98 10.52
N LEU A 120 3.63 2.89 10.35
CA LEU A 120 2.61 2.82 9.31
C LEU A 120 2.79 3.97 8.30
N GLU A 121 2.52 3.72 7.02
CA GLU A 121 2.42 4.80 6.05
C GLU A 121 1.15 5.62 6.30
N ARG A 122 1.32 6.93 6.48
CA ARG A 122 0.25 7.90 6.63
C ARG A 122 -0.41 8.17 5.29
N ILE A 123 -1.73 8.34 5.31
CA ILE A 123 -2.54 8.75 4.16
C ILE A 123 -3.07 10.16 4.43
N ASP A 124 -2.62 11.14 3.64
CA ASP A 124 -3.06 12.54 3.76
C ASP A 124 -4.31 12.84 2.93
N LEU A 125 -4.60 11.98 1.95
CA LEU A 125 -5.72 12.14 1.04
C LEU A 125 -6.17 10.78 0.55
N PHE A 126 -7.47 10.51 0.58
CA PHE A 126 -8.02 9.29 -0.03
C PHE A 126 -9.44 9.46 -0.53
N GLY A 127 -9.86 8.52 -1.37
CA GLY A 127 -11.24 8.28 -1.74
C GLY A 127 -11.49 6.78 -1.88
N THR A 128 -12.73 6.37 -1.63
CA THR A 128 -13.16 4.96 -1.76
C THR A 128 -14.31 4.78 -2.73
N SER A 129 -14.38 3.59 -3.33
CA SER A 129 -15.54 3.15 -4.11
C SER A 129 -16.80 3.07 -3.24
N ARG A 130 -17.97 3.10 -3.88
CA ARG A 130 -19.23 2.79 -3.20
C ARG A 130 -19.30 1.31 -2.83
#